data_AF-A0A7X7QRL1-F1
#
_entry.id   AF-A0A7X7QRL1-F1
#
_cell.length_a   1.000
_cell.length_b   1.000
_cell.length_c   1.000
_cell.angle_alpha   90.00
_cell.angle_beta   90.00
_cell.angle_gamma   90.00
#
_symmetry.space_group_name_H-M   'P 1'
#
loop_
_entity.id
_entity.type
_entity.pdbx_description
1 polymer ?
#
loop_
_entity_poly.entity_id
_entity_poly.type
_entity_poly.pdbx_seq_one_letter_code
_entity_poly.pdbx_strand_id
1 'polypeptide(L)'
;MTNAPAGYARRLTPLLLAMLLAGAGSAAIAPDATRLAALAAGARDEARADWWGYDATDATPMLQAALTSGVRRLIIPNLGTPWIIHPVKLGSNLRIELEPGTVIEAIRGGFKKPKDALFSAAGQSNIVIHGGAGATLRMHKRDYQDPEQYERGEWRHTLSLLSSENIHVEGLTFRSSGGDGIYIGYDRSVAIPICRNVTIRNCLIDDNHRQGISVIGVSNLLVEGCTIRNTSGTPPQAGIDFEGRPFQEVTVRDCVFENNYAGVIIMTWMTPQSPVNAFTFENCLAVSNRASGFSVTFGSAQPPLHLLRCSMTNTVEITRKGEIRRYDDFWRDLVMLQPLTPAEADQVQRITRWNLEEHPLRPLSDPRPPALPDGAKVPAPQPPGARGPSSWLLHADAGETTAFTAHFRPIGGQAKPMAIRLVAPSGRALPLDPPLVGRQPETYTFKAPEPGLYRIDLDPGNSVGRVAGAMPRQAEPLLSLDEPAPRAKPVAMLAHDRAIHFMSTQSLFYFHVPAGVREFYLLASGSGAERVKVTVYNARSESVAVADDICLARRLFFVRDNPSAGEIWMVRTERPSGYGIEDFALDLFGVPPVLATTVEALVGD
;
A
#
# COMPACT_ATOMS: atom_id res chain seq x y z
N MET A 1 60.50 -49.75 -27.24
CA MET A 1 60.40 -50.59 -28.45
C MET A 1 58.90 -50.74 -28.74
N THR A 2 58.35 -50.46 -29.92
CA THR A 2 58.93 -50.01 -31.21
C THR A 2 57.86 -49.36 -32.09
N ASN A 3 58.18 -48.18 -32.64
CA ASN A 3 57.86 -47.64 -33.98
C ASN A 3 56.43 -47.54 -34.56
N ALA A 4 56.15 -46.34 -35.08
CA ALA A 4 55.18 -46.05 -36.14
C ALA A 4 55.68 -46.52 -37.54
N PRO A 5 54.89 -46.34 -38.63
CA PRO A 5 55.04 -45.16 -39.53
C PRO A 5 53.67 -44.64 -40.03
N ALA A 6 53.47 -43.55 -40.80
CA ALA A 6 54.22 -42.41 -41.38
C ALA A 6 53.21 -41.24 -41.58
N GLY A 7 53.50 -40.01 -42.02
CA GLY A 7 54.73 -39.28 -42.36
C GLY A 7 54.47 -38.29 -43.53
N TYR A 8 54.98 -37.05 -43.46
CA TYR A 8 55.49 -36.22 -44.59
C TYR A 8 55.89 -34.83 -44.10
N ALA A 9 57.05 -34.31 -44.54
CA ALA A 9 57.64 -33.07 -44.05
C ALA A 9 57.58 -31.92 -45.07
N ARG A 10 57.37 -30.68 -44.60
CA ARG A 10 57.72 -29.46 -45.34
C ARG A 10 58.33 -28.38 -44.42
N ARG A 11 59.66 -28.28 -44.54
CA ARG A 11 60.57 -27.11 -44.44
C ARG A 11 60.24 -25.96 -43.47
N LEU A 12 61.19 -25.72 -42.57
CA LEU A 12 61.34 -24.52 -41.73
C LEU A 12 61.82 -23.30 -42.54
N THR A 13 61.33 -22.11 -42.17
CA THR A 13 62.09 -20.85 -42.21
C THR A 13 61.67 -20.00 -41.00
N PRO A 14 62.57 -19.52 -40.13
CA PRO A 14 62.21 -18.66 -39.02
C PRO A 14 62.25 -17.18 -39.43
N LEU A 15 61.23 -16.40 -39.06
CA LEU A 15 61.33 -14.94 -39.02
C LEU A 15 60.57 -14.42 -37.79
N LEU A 16 61.14 -13.41 -37.13
CA LEU A 16 60.69 -12.92 -35.84
C LEU A 16 59.24 -12.42 -35.88
N LEU A 17 58.38 -12.98 -35.03
CA LEU A 17 57.13 -12.31 -34.65
C LEU A 17 57.47 -11.23 -33.62
N ALA A 18 57.70 -10.01 -34.09
CA ALA A 18 57.85 -8.86 -33.21
C ALA A 18 56.54 -8.62 -32.44
N MET A 19 56.61 -8.59 -31.11
CA MET A 19 55.51 -8.11 -30.27
C MET A 19 55.25 -6.62 -30.56
N LEU A 20 54.27 -6.33 -31.40
CA LEU A 20 53.54 -5.07 -31.35
C LEU A 20 52.34 -5.25 -30.42
N LEU A 21 52.62 -5.17 -29.13
CA LEU A 21 51.64 -4.71 -28.15
C LEU A 21 51.31 -3.24 -28.50
N ALA A 22 50.39 -3.05 -29.44
CA ALA A 22 49.68 -1.79 -29.57
C ALA A 22 48.82 -1.63 -28.32
N GLY A 23 49.42 -1.09 -27.26
CA GLY A 23 48.70 -0.78 -26.04
C GLY A 23 47.54 0.15 -26.36
N ALA A 24 46.33 -0.24 -25.95
CA ALA A 24 45.22 0.68 -25.84
C ALA A 24 45.59 1.68 -24.75
N GLY A 25 46.24 2.79 -25.13
CA GLY A 25 46.52 3.89 -24.22
C GLY A 25 45.21 4.39 -23.64
N SER A 26 45.14 4.50 -22.30
CA SER A 26 43.98 5.12 -21.64
C SER A 26 43.73 6.48 -22.28
N ALA A 27 42.47 6.80 -22.57
CA ALA A 27 42.11 8.11 -23.07
C ALA A 27 42.32 9.12 -21.92
N ALA A 28 43.45 9.81 -21.97
CA ALA A 28 43.86 10.80 -20.97
C ALA A 28 44.03 12.17 -21.62
N ILE A 29 43.57 13.21 -20.94
CA ILE A 29 43.69 14.62 -21.35
C ILE A 29 44.52 15.34 -20.29
N ALA A 30 45.59 16.01 -20.70
CA ALA A 30 46.39 16.83 -19.79
C ALA A 30 45.66 18.15 -19.42
N PRO A 31 45.85 18.71 -18.22
CA PRO A 31 45.20 19.96 -17.82
C PRO A 31 45.57 21.14 -18.71
N ASP A 32 44.58 21.99 -19.06
CA ASP A 32 44.79 23.24 -19.80
C ASP A 32 45.20 24.35 -18.83
N ALA A 33 46.49 24.40 -18.51
CA ALA A 33 47.06 25.39 -17.61
C ALA A 33 46.76 26.85 -18.01
N THR A 34 46.61 27.14 -19.31
CA THR A 34 46.30 28.49 -19.80
C THR A 34 44.86 28.88 -19.47
N ARG A 35 43.89 28.00 -19.70
CA ARG A 35 42.48 28.25 -19.34
C ARG A 35 42.27 28.27 -17.84
N LEU A 36 42.95 27.41 -17.09
CA LEU A 36 42.91 27.40 -15.62
C LEU A 36 43.51 28.68 -15.02
N ALA A 37 44.61 29.19 -15.56
CA ALA A 37 45.18 30.48 -15.13
C ALA A 37 44.24 31.67 -15.42
N ALA A 38 43.60 31.69 -16.60
CA ALA A 38 42.61 32.71 -16.94
C ALA A 38 41.37 32.65 -16.03
N LEU A 39 40.97 31.45 -15.61
CA LEU A 39 39.88 31.23 -14.66
C LEU A 39 40.26 31.74 -13.26
N ALA A 40 41.44 31.39 -12.76
CA ALA A 40 41.95 31.86 -11.47
C ALA A 40 42.12 33.38 -11.39
N ALA A 41 42.37 34.05 -12.52
CA ALA A 41 42.39 35.51 -12.64
C ALA A 41 40.99 36.17 -12.68
N GLY A 42 39.90 35.39 -12.57
CA GLY A 42 38.52 35.91 -12.61
C GLY A 42 38.06 36.35 -14.01
N ALA A 43 38.81 36.02 -15.08
CA ALA A 43 38.48 36.44 -16.44
C ALA A 43 37.36 35.61 -17.10
N ARG A 44 36.86 34.57 -16.43
CA ARG A 44 35.80 33.66 -16.89
C ARG A 44 34.96 33.18 -15.71
N ASP A 45 33.66 33.07 -15.94
CA ASP A 45 32.69 32.49 -15.00
C ASP A 45 32.20 31.09 -15.40
N GLU A 46 32.58 30.66 -16.60
CA GLU A 46 32.26 29.36 -17.18
C GLU A 46 33.55 28.57 -17.43
N ALA A 47 33.52 27.28 -17.10
CA ALA A 47 34.57 26.33 -17.41
C ALA A 47 34.01 25.00 -17.94
N ARG A 48 34.88 24.19 -18.54
CA ARG A 48 34.60 22.79 -18.85
C ARG A 48 35.46 21.89 -17.96
N ALA A 49 34.92 20.75 -17.50
CA ALA A 49 35.61 19.83 -16.61
C ALA A 49 36.92 19.27 -17.22
N ASP A 50 36.97 19.11 -18.55
CA ASP A 50 38.15 18.67 -19.29
C ASP A 50 39.35 19.64 -19.21
N TRP A 51 39.16 20.89 -18.74
CA TRP A 51 40.28 21.82 -18.51
C TRP A 51 41.15 21.42 -17.31
N TRP A 52 40.60 20.69 -16.33
CA TRP A 52 41.36 20.08 -15.25
C TRP A 52 42.04 18.76 -15.66
N GLY A 53 41.86 18.32 -16.92
CA GLY A 53 42.31 17.05 -17.45
C GLY A 53 41.23 15.96 -17.38
N TYR A 54 41.58 14.76 -17.83
CA TYR A 54 40.72 13.58 -17.82
C TYR A 54 41.57 12.30 -17.80
N ASP A 55 41.06 11.25 -17.17
CA ASP A 55 41.57 9.88 -17.25
C ASP A 55 40.35 8.96 -17.32
N ALA A 56 40.31 8.10 -18.34
CA ALA A 56 39.21 7.14 -18.52
C ALA A 56 39.14 6.04 -17.45
N THR A 57 40.15 5.92 -16.58
CA THR A 57 40.19 4.92 -15.50
C THR A 57 39.78 5.49 -14.13
N ASP A 58 40.24 6.71 -13.79
CA ASP A 58 39.83 7.45 -12.60
C ASP A 58 39.88 8.97 -12.85
N ALA A 59 38.72 9.54 -13.19
CA ALA A 59 38.55 10.97 -13.39
C ALA A 59 38.28 11.76 -12.08
N THR A 60 38.33 11.10 -10.90
CA THR A 60 37.94 11.70 -9.62
C THR A 60 38.68 12.99 -9.30
N PRO A 61 40.03 13.09 -9.33
CA PRO A 61 40.70 14.30 -8.90
C PRO A 61 40.41 15.49 -9.83
N MET A 62 40.28 15.26 -11.13
CA MET A 62 39.98 16.30 -12.13
C MET A 62 38.54 16.79 -11.99
N LEU A 63 37.56 15.88 -11.93
CA LEU A 63 36.15 16.25 -11.79
C LEU A 63 35.86 16.88 -10.41
N GLN A 64 36.47 16.37 -9.33
CA GLN A 64 36.34 16.95 -8.00
C GLN A 64 36.89 18.39 -7.97
N ALA A 65 38.07 18.63 -8.55
CA ALA A 65 38.66 19.96 -8.64
C ALA A 65 37.76 20.93 -9.44
N ALA A 66 37.18 20.47 -10.54
CA ALA A 66 36.23 21.24 -11.34
C ALA A 66 34.96 21.59 -10.55
N LEU A 67 34.37 20.62 -9.83
CA LEU A 67 33.14 20.77 -9.04
C LEU A 67 33.27 21.68 -7.80
N THR A 68 34.49 21.92 -7.32
CA THR A 68 34.78 22.82 -6.18
C THR A 68 35.66 24.01 -6.57
N SER A 69 35.77 24.31 -7.85
CA SER A 69 36.62 25.39 -8.39
C SER A 69 36.10 26.81 -8.12
N GLY A 70 34.82 26.95 -7.75
CA GLY A 70 34.15 28.25 -7.57
C GLY A 70 33.57 28.86 -8.86
N VAL A 71 33.60 28.15 -9.99
CA VAL A 71 32.94 28.63 -11.23
C VAL A 71 31.42 28.70 -11.09
N ARG A 72 30.80 29.68 -11.76
CA ARG A 72 29.34 29.82 -11.78
C ARG A 72 28.68 28.80 -12.71
N ARG A 73 29.35 28.41 -13.81
CA ARG A 73 28.89 27.38 -14.75
C ARG A 73 30.01 26.39 -15.07
N LEU A 74 29.73 25.10 -14.90
CA LEU A 74 30.64 24.00 -15.25
C LEU A 74 29.97 23.08 -16.27
N ILE A 75 30.59 22.95 -17.45
CA ILE A 75 30.19 21.98 -18.47
C ILE A 75 30.96 20.68 -18.24
N ILE A 76 30.27 19.55 -18.09
CA ILE A 76 30.87 18.21 -18.06
C ILE A 76 30.66 17.58 -19.44
N PRO A 77 31.70 17.51 -20.28
CA PRO A 77 31.53 17.13 -21.67
C PRO A 77 31.42 15.64 -21.90
N ASN A 78 30.83 15.29 -23.05
CA ASN A 78 30.79 13.93 -23.53
C ASN A 78 32.08 13.63 -24.30
N LEU A 79 33.02 12.96 -23.65
CA LEU A 79 34.32 12.61 -24.24
C LEU A 79 34.27 11.30 -25.06
N GLY A 80 33.08 10.72 -25.27
CA GLY A 80 32.90 9.39 -25.85
C GLY A 80 33.13 8.23 -24.86
N THR A 81 33.67 8.53 -23.67
CA THR A 81 33.90 7.60 -22.56
C THR A 81 33.33 8.16 -21.25
N PRO A 82 32.93 7.31 -20.28
CA PRO A 82 32.38 7.78 -19.00
C PRO A 82 33.40 8.55 -18.15
N TRP A 83 32.90 9.46 -17.31
CA TRP A 83 33.65 10.00 -16.18
C TRP A 83 33.57 9.00 -15.02
N ILE A 84 34.52 8.07 -14.98
CA ILE A 84 34.60 7.05 -13.91
C ILE A 84 35.18 7.69 -12.65
N ILE A 85 34.46 7.64 -11.53
CA ILE A 85 34.83 8.34 -10.29
C ILE A 85 34.53 7.55 -9.00
N HIS A 86 35.33 7.82 -7.97
CA HIS A 86 34.99 7.66 -6.56
C HIS A 86 33.94 8.72 -6.13
N PRO A 87 33.39 8.65 -4.90
CA PRO A 87 32.49 9.68 -4.36
C PRO A 87 33.05 11.11 -4.48
N VAL A 88 32.26 12.05 -5.02
CA VAL A 88 32.61 13.48 -5.11
C VAL A 88 31.62 14.39 -4.39
N LYS A 89 32.09 15.58 -4.03
CA LYS A 89 31.33 16.66 -3.38
C LYS A 89 31.08 17.82 -4.33
N LEU A 90 29.87 18.37 -4.29
CA LEU A 90 29.46 19.56 -5.03
C LEU A 90 29.73 20.82 -4.20
N GLY A 91 30.17 21.90 -4.84
CA GLY A 91 30.24 23.24 -4.25
C GLY A 91 28.94 24.05 -4.42
N SER A 92 28.79 25.10 -3.63
CA SER A 92 27.69 26.07 -3.73
C SER A 92 27.83 27.03 -4.92
N ASN A 93 26.73 27.67 -5.33
CA ASN A 93 26.66 28.68 -6.40
C ASN A 93 27.11 28.17 -7.78
N LEU A 94 26.77 26.91 -8.09
CA LEU A 94 27.29 26.16 -9.23
C LEU A 94 26.15 25.65 -10.13
N ARG A 95 26.19 25.99 -11.42
CA ARG A 95 25.40 25.34 -12.47
C ARG A 95 26.24 24.31 -13.22
N ILE A 96 25.94 23.04 -13.03
CA ILE A 96 26.53 21.90 -13.72
C ILE A 96 25.68 21.57 -14.96
N GLU A 97 26.33 21.45 -16.12
CA GLU A 97 25.73 21.13 -17.41
C GLU A 97 26.38 19.85 -17.96
N LEU A 98 25.69 18.72 -17.91
CA LEU A 98 26.17 17.50 -18.56
C LEU A 98 25.78 17.58 -20.04
N GLU A 99 26.76 17.50 -20.95
CA GLU A 99 26.48 17.41 -22.39
C GLU A 99 25.62 16.16 -22.73
N PRO A 100 24.87 16.16 -23.86
CA PRO A 100 24.06 15.01 -24.26
C PRO A 100 24.87 13.71 -24.32
N GLY A 101 24.33 12.66 -23.69
CA GLY A 101 24.99 11.35 -23.57
C GLY A 101 26.16 11.26 -22.59
N THR A 102 26.51 12.33 -21.85
CA THR A 102 27.56 12.26 -20.81
C THR A 102 27.16 11.27 -19.71
N VAL A 103 28.07 10.33 -19.40
CA VAL A 103 27.91 9.38 -18.30
C VAL A 103 28.88 9.71 -17.18
N ILE A 104 28.38 9.90 -15.96
CA ILE A 104 29.15 9.84 -14.72
C ILE A 104 28.97 8.43 -14.15
N GLU A 105 30.05 7.74 -13.84
CA GLU A 105 30.02 6.33 -13.47
C GLU A 105 30.78 6.05 -12.18
N ALA A 106 30.19 5.28 -11.28
CA ALA A 106 30.89 4.77 -10.12
C ALA A 106 32.07 3.87 -10.52
N ILE A 107 33.25 4.15 -9.98
CA ILE A 107 34.39 3.23 -10.05
C ILE A 107 34.07 1.93 -9.29
N ARG A 108 34.31 0.79 -9.94
CA ARG A 108 34.10 -0.54 -9.35
C ARG A 108 35.04 -0.73 -8.16
N GLY A 109 34.54 -1.32 -7.08
CA GLY A 109 35.27 -1.45 -5.82
C GLY A 109 35.35 -0.18 -4.96
N GLY A 110 35.07 1.02 -5.47
CA GLY A 110 35.37 2.28 -4.76
C GLY A 110 34.42 2.70 -3.63
N PHE A 111 33.16 2.25 -3.65
CA PHE A 111 32.06 2.74 -2.80
C PHE A 111 31.88 1.91 -1.52
N LYS A 112 32.96 1.68 -0.77
CA LYS A 112 32.97 0.73 0.36
C LYS A 112 32.27 1.27 1.62
N LYS A 113 32.26 2.59 1.86
CA LYS A 113 31.69 3.13 3.10
C LYS A 113 30.17 3.17 3.01
N PRO A 114 29.44 3.01 4.13
CA PRO A 114 27.98 3.10 4.13
C PRO A 114 27.49 4.42 3.50
N LYS A 115 27.94 5.57 3.98
CA LYS A 115 27.46 6.89 3.52
C LYS A 115 28.05 7.39 2.20
N ASP A 116 28.71 6.54 1.41
CA ASP A 116 29.19 6.95 0.09
C ASP A 116 27.99 7.31 -0.82
N ALA A 117 28.21 8.24 -1.75
CA ALA A 117 27.27 8.58 -2.82
C ALA A 117 28.07 9.04 -4.03
N LEU A 118 27.56 8.86 -5.25
CA LEU A 118 28.28 9.27 -6.46
C LEU A 118 28.49 10.79 -6.46
N PHE A 119 27.41 11.57 -6.37
CA PHE A 119 27.45 13.00 -6.06
C PHE A 119 26.86 13.27 -4.67
N SER A 120 27.48 14.21 -3.93
CA SER A 120 27.02 14.63 -2.60
C SER A 120 27.08 16.15 -2.41
N ALA A 121 26.05 16.72 -1.81
CA ALA A 121 26.00 18.11 -1.35
C ALA A 121 25.56 18.13 0.12
N ALA A 122 26.39 18.70 0.99
CA ALA A 122 26.12 18.83 2.42
C ALA A 122 26.32 20.29 2.85
N GLY A 123 25.28 20.93 3.38
CA GLY A 123 25.34 22.35 3.76
C GLY A 123 25.54 23.32 2.59
N GLN A 124 25.17 22.93 1.36
CA GLN A 124 25.41 23.71 0.15
C GLN A 124 24.18 24.50 -0.29
N SER A 125 24.40 25.54 -1.09
CA SER A 125 23.34 26.46 -1.56
C SER A 125 23.47 26.73 -3.07
N ASN A 126 22.34 26.97 -3.74
CA ASN A 126 22.29 27.46 -5.12
C ASN A 126 23.01 26.53 -6.12
N ILE A 127 22.59 25.26 -6.18
CA ILE A 127 23.15 24.26 -7.11
C ILE A 127 22.11 23.97 -8.19
N VAL A 128 22.55 24.00 -9.45
CA VAL A 128 21.77 23.50 -10.58
C VAL A 128 22.52 22.34 -11.22
N ILE A 129 21.87 21.21 -11.45
CA ILE A 129 22.41 20.07 -12.19
C ILE A 129 21.47 19.78 -13.36
N HIS A 130 21.91 20.08 -14.57
CA HIS A 130 21.12 19.90 -15.78
C HIS A 130 21.78 18.87 -16.70
N GLY A 131 20.98 17.90 -17.14
CA GLY A 131 21.36 16.85 -18.08
C GLY A 131 20.89 17.15 -19.50
N GLY A 132 21.82 17.19 -20.45
CA GLY A 132 21.50 17.01 -21.87
C GLY A 132 20.91 15.61 -22.11
N ALA A 133 20.22 15.43 -23.24
CA ALA A 133 19.50 14.19 -23.53
C ALA A 133 20.37 12.93 -23.33
N GLY A 134 19.91 12.00 -22.50
CA GLY A 134 20.61 10.76 -22.16
C GLY A 134 21.73 10.88 -21.11
N ALA A 135 21.98 12.07 -20.56
CA ALA A 135 22.96 12.24 -19.49
C ALA A 135 22.59 11.40 -18.25
N THR A 136 23.58 10.67 -17.72
CA THR A 136 23.33 9.57 -16.77
C THR A 136 24.34 9.58 -15.63
N LEU A 137 23.85 9.46 -14.39
CA LEU A 137 24.59 9.05 -13.21
C LEU A 137 24.34 7.54 -12.98
N ARG A 138 25.38 6.72 -13.19
CA ARG A 138 25.31 5.25 -13.15
C ARG A 138 26.18 4.70 -12.03
N MET A 139 25.66 3.70 -11.32
CA MET A 139 26.46 2.85 -10.42
C MET A 139 26.24 1.36 -10.74
N HIS A 140 26.79 0.47 -9.90
CA HIS A 140 26.81 -0.98 -10.15
C HIS A 140 26.02 -1.77 -9.09
N LYS A 141 24.69 -1.61 -9.06
CA LYS A 141 23.76 -2.30 -8.13
C LYS A 141 24.09 -3.76 -7.84
N ARG A 142 24.44 -4.54 -8.88
CA ARG A 142 24.78 -5.96 -8.75
C ARG A 142 26.02 -6.20 -7.90
N ASP A 143 27.04 -5.35 -8.02
CA ASP A 143 28.25 -5.41 -7.19
C ASP A 143 27.89 -5.16 -5.72
N TYR A 144 27.04 -4.18 -5.44
CA TYR A 144 26.60 -3.86 -4.07
C TYR A 144 25.67 -4.91 -3.44
N GLN A 145 25.09 -5.79 -4.28
CA GLN A 145 24.29 -6.95 -3.87
C GLN A 145 25.13 -8.21 -3.66
N ASP A 146 26.40 -8.21 -4.09
CA ASP A 146 27.31 -9.34 -3.93
C ASP A 146 28.00 -9.28 -2.55
N PRO A 147 27.72 -10.23 -1.64
CA PRO A 147 28.30 -10.24 -0.29
C PRO A 147 29.80 -10.57 -0.27
N GLU A 148 30.37 -11.15 -1.34
CA GLU A 148 31.81 -11.35 -1.45
C GLU A 148 32.54 -10.03 -1.77
N GLN A 149 31.86 -9.12 -2.45
CA GLN A 149 32.42 -7.81 -2.83
C GLN A 149 32.10 -6.72 -1.83
N TYR A 150 30.90 -6.69 -1.24
CA TYR A 150 30.43 -5.59 -0.40
C TYR A 150 29.67 -6.05 0.84
N GLU A 151 29.90 -5.38 1.96
CA GLU A 151 28.99 -5.43 3.11
C GLU A 151 27.58 -5.00 2.67
N ARG A 152 26.57 -5.75 3.12
CA ARG A 152 25.16 -5.42 2.92
C ARG A 152 24.84 -4.07 3.56
N GLY A 153 24.21 -3.18 2.81
CA GLY A 153 23.83 -1.85 3.29
C GLY A 153 22.68 -1.26 2.48
N GLU A 154 22.12 -0.17 2.99
CA GLU A 154 20.92 0.48 2.45
C GLU A 154 21.22 1.81 1.72
N TRP A 155 22.51 2.15 1.65
CA TRP A 155 23.08 3.41 1.15
C TRP A 155 23.93 3.18 -0.11
N ARG A 156 24.84 4.09 -0.49
CA ARG A 156 25.51 4.15 -1.82
C ARG A 156 24.56 4.71 -2.88
N HIS A 157 24.17 5.96 -2.67
CA HIS A 157 23.18 6.70 -3.49
C HIS A 157 23.79 7.29 -4.76
N THR A 158 23.02 7.52 -5.83
CA THR A 158 23.54 8.29 -6.97
C THR A 158 23.66 9.78 -6.67
N LEU A 159 22.69 10.37 -5.95
CA LEU A 159 22.74 11.75 -5.49
C LEU A 159 22.32 11.83 -4.02
N SER A 160 23.14 12.48 -3.18
CA SER A 160 22.83 12.73 -1.78
C SER A 160 22.80 14.24 -1.50
N LEU A 161 21.64 14.75 -1.10
CA LEU A 161 21.39 16.14 -0.70
C LEU A 161 21.12 16.16 0.81
N LEU A 162 22.08 16.68 1.57
CA LEU A 162 22.01 16.78 3.03
C LEU A 162 21.95 18.26 3.41
N SER A 163 20.89 18.67 4.12
CA SER A 163 20.79 20.03 4.68
C SER A 163 21.24 21.13 3.69
N SER A 164 20.66 21.16 2.49
CA SER A 164 21.10 22.04 1.39
C SER A 164 19.91 22.80 0.78
N GLU A 165 20.15 23.97 0.21
CA GLU A 165 19.08 24.88 -0.23
C GLU A 165 19.20 25.37 -1.68
N ASN A 166 18.04 25.68 -2.28
CA ASN A 166 17.92 26.16 -3.67
C ASN A 166 18.62 25.22 -4.65
N ILE A 167 18.13 23.98 -4.72
CA ILE A 167 18.71 22.90 -5.52
C ILE A 167 17.78 22.57 -6.68
N HIS A 168 18.26 22.66 -7.91
CA HIS A 168 17.51 22.28 -9.13
C HIS A 168 18.20 21.13 -9.85
N VAL A 169 17.48 20.05 -10.11
CA VAL A 169 17.97 18.86 -10.81
C VAL A 169 17.04 18.57 -11.97
N GLU A 170 17.55 18.54 -13.20
CA GLU A 170 16.71 18.39 -14.39
C GLU A 170 17.34 17.54 -15.49
N GLY A 171 16.53 16.70 -16.16
CA GLY A 171 16.90 16.02 -17.41
C GLY A 171 17.87 14.84 -17.26
N LEU A 172 18.04 14.32 -16.05
CA LEU A 172 19.04 13.29 -15.72
C LEU A 172 18.45 11.89 -15.51
N THR A 173 19.24 10.87 -15.87
CA THR A 173 19.01 9.48 -15.45
C THR A 173 19.82 9.14 -14.21
N PHE A 174 19.17 8.63 -13.16
CA PHE A 174 19.77 8.15 -11.91
C PHE A 174 19.53 6.66 -11.79
N ARG A 175 20.58 5.83 -11.94
CA ARG A 175 20.37 4.38 -12.09
C ARG A 175 21.36 3.45 -11.41
N SER A 176 20.82 2.28 -11.04
CA SER A 176 21.58 1.13 -10.58
C SER A 176 22.45 1.45 -9.36
N SER A 177 21.95 2.27 -8.42
CA SER A 177 22.61 2.58 -7.15
C SER A 177 22.64 1.39 -6.18
N GLY A 178 23.45 1.49 -5.12
CA GLY A 178 23.49 0.50 -4.03
C GLY A 178 22.47 0.76 -2.93
N GLY A 179 21.83 1.93 -2.94
CA GLY A 179 20.77 2.34 -2.03
C GLY A 179 19.68 3.04 -2.82
N ASP A 180 19.47 4.33 -2.56
CA ASP A 180 18.48 5.12 -3.28
C ASP A 180 19.03 5.76 -4.55
N GLY A 181 18.17 6.13 -5.50
CA GLY A 181 18.57 7.03 -6.59
C GLY A 181 18.95 8.40 -6.02
N ILE A 182 17.96 9.12 -5.50
CA ILE A 182 18.14 10.43 -4.87
C ILE A 182 17.82 10.33 -3.37
N TYR A 183 18.71 10.82 -2.52
CA TYR A 183 18.51 10.90 -1.08
C TYR A 183 18.43 12.36 -0.64
N ILE A 184 17.35 12.76 0.01
CA ILE A 184 17.14 14.09 0.60
C ILE A 184 17.04 13.92 2.12
N GLY A 185 18.07 14.38 2.85
CA GLY A 185 18.16 14.22 4.29
C GLY A 185 18.78 15.41 5.01
N TYR A 186 19.21 15.18 6.25
CA TYR A 186 19.84 16.18 7.10
C TYR A 186 21.30 15.83 7.40
N ASP A 187 22.13 16.85 7.57
CA ASP A 187 23.39 16.77 8.28
C ASP A 187 23.30 17.69 9.51
N ARG A 188 23.49 17.12 10.71
CA ARG A 188 23.40 17.87 11.98
C ARG A 188 24.65 18.70 12.28
N SER A 189 25.70 18.59 11.45
CA SER A 189 26.95 19.36 11.60
C SER A 189 26.94 20.68 10.84
N VAL A 190 25.91 20.98 10.03
CA VAL A 190 25.81 22.21 9.23
C VAL A 190 24.66 23.11 9.71
N ALA A 191 24.72 24.40 9.36
CA ALA A 191 23.78 25.42 9.84
C ALA A 191 22.37 25.33 9.23
N ILE A 192 22.23 24.71 8.06
CA ILE A 192 20.93 24.48 7.42
C ILE A 192 20.28 23.26 8.11
N PRO A 193 19.07 23.37 8.69
CA PRO A 193 18.51 22.28 9.51
C PRO A 193 17.94 21.12 8.69
N ILE A 194 17.35 21.41 7.53
CA ILE A 194 16.76 20.46 6.57
C ILE A 194 16.93 21.02 5.16
N CYS A 195 16.85 20.18 4.13
CA CYS A 195 16.84 20.65 2.75
C CYS A 195 15.64 21.57 2.47
N ARG A 196 15.83 22.60 1.64
CA ARG A 196 14.73 23.50 1.26
C ARG A 196 14.83 24.06 -0.16
N ASN A 197 13.68 24.35 -0.78
CA ASN A 197 13.59 24.79 -2.18
C ASN A 197 14.32 23.81 -3.11
N VAL A 198 13.86 22.57 -3.16
CA VAL A 198 14.43 21.51 -4.00
C VAL A 198 13.48 21.21 -5.15
N THR A 199 13.99 21.18 -6.38
CA THR A 199 13.23 20.77 -7.58
C THR A 199 13.95 19.61 -8.27
N ILE A 200 13.22 18.52 -8.52
CA ILE A 200 13.65 17.36 -9.32
C ILE A 200 12.69 17.26 -10.51
N ARG A 201 13.16 17.50 -11.74
CA ARG A 201 12.30 17.65 -12.93
C ARG A 201 12.76 16.78 -14.10
N ASN A 202 11.81 16.19 -14.84
CA ASN A 202 12.07 15.48 -16.10
C ASN A 202 13.17 14.39 -15.98
N CYS A 203 13.24 13.71 -14.84
CA CYS A 203 14.28 12.72 -14.54
C CYS A 203 13.77 11.28 -14.69
N LEU A 204 14.67 10.37 -15.07
CA LEU A 204 14.46 8.93 -15.04
C LEU A 204 15.22 8.34 -13.85
N ILE A 205 14.50 7.75 -12.89
CA ILE A 205 15.08 7.12 -11.71
C ILE A 205 14.78 5.62 -11.83
N ASP A 206 15.79 4.81 -12.15
CA ASP A 206 15.58 3.43 -12.64
C ASP A 206 16.52 2.41 -11.96
N ASP A 207 15.98 1.23 -11.62
CA ASP A 207 16.76 0.08 -11.13
C ASP A 207 17.58 0.38 -9.86
N ASN A 208 17.11 1.21 -8.93
CA ASN A 208 17.83 1.46 -7.66
C ASN A 208 17.56 0.33 -6.63
N HIS A 209 18.37 0.25 -5.58
CA HIS A 209 18.41 -0.90 -4.67
C HIS A 209 17.42 -0.80 -3.49
N ARG A 210 17.29 0.38 -2.87
CA ARG A 210 16.39 0.66 -1.74
C ARG A 210 15.19 1.50 -2.18
N GLN A 211 15.35 2.77 -2.54
CA GLN A 211 14.29 3.61 -3.12
C GLN A 211 14.64 4.18 -4.50
N GLY A 212 13.63 4.67 -5.22
CA GLY A 212 13.85 5.70 -6.24
C GLY A 212 14.33 7.00 -5.61
N ILE A 213 13.52 7.59 -4.74
CA ILE A 213 13.84 8.80 -3.96
C ILE A 213 13.48 8.59 -2.48
N SER A 214 14.40 8.88 -1.56
CA SER A 214 14.12 8.99 -0.12
C SER A 214 14.07 10.46 0.29
N VAL A 215 13.09 10.84 1.11
CA VAL A 215 12.99 12.19 1.71
C VAL A 215 12.72 12.06 3.20
N ILE A 216 13.68 12.49 4.03
CA ILE A 216 13.62 12.35 5.50
C ILE A 216 13.08 13.63 6.18
N GLY A 217 13.20 14.77 5.50
CA GLY A 217 12.60 16.04 5.91
C GLY A 217 12.97 17.15 4.91
N VAL A 218 12.00 17.99 4.55
CA VAL A 218 12.16 19.03 3.52
C VAL A 218 11.16 20.17 3.71
N SER A 219 11.51 21.35 3.19
CA SER A 219 10.60 22.51 3.08
C SER A 219 10.62 23.04 1.64
N ASN A 220 9.47 23.05 0.97
CA ASN A 220 9.33 23.33 -0.47
C ASN A 220 10.11 22.34 -1.35
N LEU A 221 9.47 21.22 -1.70
CA LEU A 221 9.97 20.20 -2.63
C LEU A 221 9.02 20.08 -3.82
N LEU A 222 9.55 20.19 -5.03
CA LEU A 222 8.86 19.86 -6.28
C LEU A 222 9.49 18.63 -6.94
N VAL A 223 8.70 17.60 -7.22
CA VAL A 223 9.06 16.49 -8.10
C VAL A 223 8.11 16.51 -9.30
N GLU A 224 8.62 16.69 -10.51
CA GLU A 224 7.80 17.02 -11.69
C GLU A 224 8.24 16.24 -12.94
N GLY A 225 7.30 15.65 -13.68
CA GLY A 225 7.60 14.98 -14.96
C GLY A 225 8.55 13.78 -14.85
N CYS A 226 8.73 13.21 -13.66
CA CYS A 226 9.70 12.15 -13.40
C CYS A 226 9.09 10.75 -13.64
N THR A 227 9.90 9.83 -14.17
CA THR A 227 9.58 8.40 -14.20
C THR A 227 10.46 7.67 -13.20
N ILE A 228 9.84 6.99 -12.23
CA ILE A 228 10.53 6.35 -11.10
C ILE A 228 10.13 4.87 -11.07
N ARG A 229 11.07 3.96 -11.35
CA ARG A 229 10.72 2.58 -11.66
C ARG A 229 11.76 1.52 -11.33
N ASN A 230 11.31 0.26 -11.32
CA ASN A 230 12.11 -0.95 -11.15
C ASN A 230 12.93 -1.03 -9.85
N THR A 231 12.61 -0.21 -8.84
CA THR A 231 13.26 -0.23 -7.53
C THR A 231 13.11 -1.61 -6.89
N SER A 232 14.23 -2.22 -6.50
CA SER A 232 14.26 -3.61 -6.06
C SER A 232 15.57 -3.99 -5.37
N GLY A 233 15.49 -4.68 -4.23
CA GLY A 233 16.68 -5.06 -3.44
C GLY A 233 16.36 -5.09 -1.95
N THR A 234 16.57 -3.96 -1.27
CA THR A 234 16.29 -3.79 0.16
C THR A 234 14.96 -3.05 0.36
N PRO A 235 14.06 -3.51 1.26
CA PRO A 235 12.79 -2.84 1.55
C PRO A 235 12.92 -1.36 1.97
N PRO A 236 11.85 -0.56 1.83
CA PRO A 236 10.55 -0.91 1.26
C PRO A 236 10.42 -0.89 -0.28
N GLN A 237 11.47 -0.60 -1.06
CA GLN A 237 11.44 -0.69 -2.54
C GLN A 237 10.39 0.23 -3.21
N ALA A 238 10.17 1.41 -2.65
CA ALA A 238 9.22 2.40 -3.16
C ALA A 238 9.80 3.23 -4.32
N GLY A 239 8.92 3.85 -5.10
CA GLY A 239 9.32 4.92 -6.01
C GLY A 239 9.78 6.15 -5.21
N ILE A 240 8.92 6.70 -4.37
CA ILE A 240 9.30 7.71 -3.37
C ILE A 240 8.93 7.22 -1.96
N ASP A 241 9.85 7.39 -1.02
CA ASP A 241 9.63 7.14 0.41
C ASP A 241 9.84 8.42 1.22
N PHE A 242 8.74 8.96 1.77
CA PHE A 242 8.74 10.09 2.69
C PHE A 242 8.83 9.56 4.13
N GLU A 243 10.03 9.20 4.57
CA GLU A 243 10.33 8.56 5.86
C GLU A 243 10.87 9.59 6.87
N GLY A 244 10.00 10.29 7.61
CA GLY A 244 10.48 11.26 8.62
C GLY A 244 9.55 12.43 8.94
N ARG A 245 10.15 13.63 9.10
CA ARG A 245 9.48 14.94 9.33
C ARG A 245 10.52 16.06 9.47
N PRO A 246 10.17 17.33 9.18
CA PRO A 246 8.89 17.80 8.65
C PRO A 246 8.83 17.71 7.11
N PHE A 247 7.61 17.74 6.57
CA PHE A 247 7.33 17.74 5.14
C PHE A 247 6.48 18.97 4.80
N GLN A 248 7.12 20.13 4.71
CA GLN A 248 6.43 21.39 4.42
C GLN A 248 6.39 21.61 2.91
N GLU A 249 5.21 21.85 2.35
CA GLU A 249 4.99 22.15 0.92
C GLU A 249 5.69 21.17 -0.03
N VAL A 250 5.30 19.89 0.03
CA VAL A 250 5.73 18.86 -0.93
C VAL A 250 4.72 18.79 -2.08
N THR A 251 5.19 18.98 -3.31
CA THR A 251 4.41 18.80 -4.55
C THR A 251 5.05 17.72 -5.41
N VAL A 252 4.25 16.76 -5.84
CA VAL A 252 4.64 15.69 -6.78
C VAL A 252 3.64 15.70 -7.93
N ARG A 253 4.09 16.01 -9.15
CA ARG A 253 3.18 16.13 -10.30
C ARG A 253 3.68 15.55 -11.61
N ASP A 254 2.74 15.15 -12.46
CA ASP A 254 3.00 14.60 -13.79
C ASP A 254 4.00 13.41 -13.77
N CYS A 255 4.03 12.67 -12.66
CA CYS A 255 5.01 11.61 -12.39
C CYS A 255 4.44 10.21 -12.64
N VAL A 256 5.31 9.30 -13.09
CA VAL A 256 4.99 7.89 -13.31
C VAL A 256 5.77 7.00 -12.34
N PHE A 257 5.06 6.11 -11.64
CA PHE A 257 5.63 5.17 -10.67
C PHE A 257 5.40 3.73 -11.13
N GLU A 258 6.41 3.08 -11.71
CA GLU A 258 6.26 1.81 -12.42
C GLU A 258 7.04 0.64 -11.79
N ASN A 259 6.39 -0.50 -11.59
CA ASN A 259 7.03 -1.78 -11.22
C ASN A 259 7.93 -1.74 -9.94
N ASN A 260 7.68 -0.78 -9.05
CA ASN A 260 8.27 -0.74 -7.71
C ASN A 260 7.48 -1.68 -6.77
N TYR A 261 7.85 -1.74 -5.48
CA TYR A 261 6.98 -2.38 -4.48
C TYR A 261 5.75 -1.50 -4.19
N ALA A 262 5.97 -0.21 -3.93
CA ALA A 262 4.93 0.81 -3.87
C ALA A 262 5.30 2.00 -4.75
N GLY A 263 4.32 2.76 -5.25
CA GLY A 263 4.61 3.98 -6.01
C GLY A 263 5.15 5.08 -5.11
N VAL A 264 4.34 5.51 -4.14
CA VAL A 264 4.73 6.45 -3.09
C VAL A 264 4.32 5.89 -1.72
N ILE A 265 5.24 5.96 -0.76
CA ILE A 265 5.00 5.71 0.67
C ILE A 265 5.19 7.02 1.43
N ILE A 266 4.28 7.33 2.34
CA ILE A 266 4.43 8.41 3.32
C ILE A 266 4.44 7.79 4.72
N MET A 267 5.61 7.73 5.35
CA MET A 267 5.82 7.27 6.72
C MET A 267 6.27 8.43 7.60
N THR A 268 5.31 9.20 8.10
CA THR A 268 5.57 10.35 8.98
C THR A 268 5.14 10.03 10.40
N TRP A 269 5.88 10.50 11.41
CA TRP A 269 5.56 10.26 12.83
C TRP A 269 5.10 11.57 13.47
N MET A 270 3.79 11.80 13.52
CA MET A 270 3.21 13.09 13.91
C MET A 270 2.75 13.09 15.37
N THR A 271 2.99 14.22 16.04
CA THR A 271 2.50 14.56 17.39
C THR A 271 1.74 15.89 17.35
N PRO A 272 0.90 16.23 18.35
CA PRO A 272 0.20 17.52 18.39
C PRO A 272 1.11 18.77 18.38
N GLN A 273 2.42 18.61 18.61
CA GLN A 273 3.43 19.67 18.57
C GLN A 273 4.24 19.68 17.25
N SER A 274 3.90 18.81 16.31
CA SER A 274 4.55 18.79 14.99
C SER A 274 4.17 20.04 14.18
N PRO A 275 5.03 20.52 13.27
CA PRO A 275 4.60 21.51 12.29
C PRO A 275 3.60 20.89 11.31
N VAL A 276 2.88 21.74 10.58
CA VAL A 276 2.02 21.31 9.47
C VAL A 276 2.86 20.58 8.42
N ASN A 277 2.41 19.40 8.03
CA ASN A 277 2.90 18.69 6.84
C ASN A 277 1.93 18.94 5.68
N ALA A 278 2.45 19.20 4.48
CA ALA A 278 1.65 19.47 3.29
C ALA A 278 2.13 18.63 2.09
N PHE A 279 1.19 17.98 1.40
CA PHE A 279 1.45 17.07 0.30
C PHE A 279 0.42 17.24 -0.83
N THR A 280 0.87 17.68 -2.00
CA THR A 280 0.07 17.86 -3.22
C THR A 280 0.50 16.83 -4.26
N PHE A 281 -0.44 16.03 -4.76
CA PHE A 281 -0.22 15.08 -5.85
C PHE A 281 -1.11 15.41 -7.05
N GLU A 282 -0.53 15.68 -8.22
CA GLU A 282 -1.27 16.11 -9.42
C GLU A 282 -0.89 15.23 -10.61
N ASN A 283 -1.86 14.76 -11.41
CA ASN A 283 -1.63 14.03 -12.67
C ASN A 283 -0.69 12.81 -12.55
N CYS A 284 -0.65 12.15 -11.38
CA CYS A 284 0.32 11.08 -11.12
C CYS A 284 -0.24 9.69 -11.45
N LEU A 285 0.58 8.85 -12.08
CA LEU A 285 0.21 7.52 -12.54
C LEU A 285 1.09 6.44 -11.90
N ALA A 286 0.51 5.60 -11.05
CA ALA A 286 1.14 4.39 -10.53
C ALA A 286 0.76 3.18 -11.39
N VAL A 287 1.73 2.38 -11.86
CA VAL A 287 1.49 1.21 -12.72
C VAL A 287 2.24 -0.01 -12.23
N SER A 288 1.55 -1.15 -12.09
CA SER A 288 2.17 -2.46 -11.83
C SER A 288 3.07 -2.51 -10.58
N ASN A 289 2.86 -1.64 -9.60
CA ASN A 289 3.53 -1.74 -8.30
C ASN A 289 3.07 -3.03 -7.57
N ARG A 290 3.90 -3.59 -6.69
CA ARG A 290 3.63 -4.91 -6.07
C ARG A 290 2.54 -4.88 -5.00
N ALA A 291 2.46 -3.78 -4.24
CA ALA A 291 1.58 -3.63 -3.08
C ALA A 291 0.53 -2.52 -3.29
N SER A 292 0.96 -1.29 -3.62
CA SER A 292 0.06 -0.14 -3.75
C SER A 292 0.61 0.97 -4.65
N GLY A 293 -0.27 1.78 -5.22
CA GLY A 293 0.12 3.03 -5.88
C GLY A 293 0.60 4.06 -4.86
N PHE A 294 -0.28 4.42 -3.93
CA PHE A 294 -0.02 5.40 -2.87
C PHE A 294 -0.42 4.82 -1.52
N SER A 295 0.39 5.03 -0.48
CA SER A 295 0.09 4.63 0.90
C SER A 295 0.63 5.63 1.92
N VAL A 296 0.01 5.67 3.10
CA VAL A 296 0.37 6.57 4.20
C VAL A 296 0.24 5.86 5.54
N THR A 297 1.17 6.15 6.45
CA THR A 297 1.10 5.78 7.87
C THR A 297 1.62 6.93 8.73
N PHE A 298 1.00 7.12 9.90
CA PHE A 298 1.29 8.24 10.79
C PHE A 298 2.03 7.86 12.09
N GLY A 299 2.45 6.60 12.22
CA GLY A 299 3.15 6.10 13.40
C GLY A 299 2.33 6.11 14.71
N SER A 300 1.03 6.38 14.63
CA SER A 300 0.11 6.46 15.77
C SER A 300 -1.30 6.08 15.33
N ALA A 301 -2.11 5.59 16.27
CA ALA A 301 -3.52 5.26 16.03
C ALA A 301 -4.43 6.50 15.92
N GLN A 302 -3.93 7.68 16.36
CA GLN A 302 -4.65 8.95 16.39
C GLN A 302 -3.74 10.09 15.93
N PRO A 303 -3.46 10.19 14.62
CA PRO A 303 -2.68 11.30 14.08
C PRO A 303 -3.40 12.64 14.28
N PRO A 304 -2.66 13.75 14.50
CA PRO A 304 -3.21 15.09 14.51
C PRO A 304 -3.55 15.53 13.07
N LEU A 305 -4.65 15.03 12.52
CA LEU A 305 -5.07 15.24 11.12
C LEU A 305 -5.22 16.74 10.75
N HIS A 306 -5.49 17.61 11.71
CA HIS A 306 -5.54 19.07 11.52
C HIS A 306 -4.17 19.71 11.15
N LEU A 307 -3.08 18.96 11.33
CA LEU A 307 -1.72 19.34 10.89
C LEU A 307 -1.37 18.80 9.49
N LEU A 308 -2.35 18.26 8.75
CA LEU A 308 -2.19 17.82 7.36
C LEU A 308 -2.87 18.81 6.42
N ARG A 309 -2.14 19.25 5.40
CA ARG A 309 -2.66 20.02 4.26
C ARG A 309 -2.37 19.26 2.98
N CYS A 310 -3.23 18.30 2.66
CA CYS A 310 -2.94 17.37 1.57
C CYS A 310 -4.03 17.37 0.50
N SER A 311 -3.61 17.21 -0.76
CA SER A 311 -4.49 17.08 -1.92
C SER A 311 -3.97 16.02 -2.89
N MET A 312 -4.90 15.37 -3.59
CA MET A 312 -4.61 14.54 -4.76
C MET A 312 -5.57 14.95 -5.86
N THR A 313 -5.12 15.01 -7.10
CA THR A 313 -5.97 15.33 -8.26
C THR A 313 -5.43 14.61 -9.49
N ASN A 314 -6.34 14.05 -10.28
CA ASN A 314 -6.05 13.25 -11.47
C ASN A 314 -4.98 12.17 -11.21
N THR A 315 -5.05 11.51 -10.04
CA THR A 315 -4.03 10.57 -9.58
C THR A 315 -4.59 9.15 -9.51
N VAL A 316 -3.91 8.21 -10.17
CA VAL A 316 -4.46 6.88 -10.52
C VAL A 316 -3.44 5.76 -10.27
N GLU A 317 -3.89 4.61 -9.78
CA GLU A 317 -3.17 3.33 -9.87
C GLU A 317 -3.82 2.42 -10.90
N ILE A 318 -2.98 1.80 -11.75
CA ILE A 318 -3.30 0.61 -12.53
C ILE A 318 -2.55 -0.55 -11.89
N THR A 319 -3.25 -1.46 -11.20
CA THR A 319 -2.63 -2.58 -10.48
C THR A 319 -2.04 -3.60 -11.46
N ARG A 320 -1.22 -4.53 -10.96
CA ARG A 320 -0.70 -5.68 -11.74
C ARG A 320 -1.78 -6.57 -12.37
N LYS A 321 -3.03 -6.46 -11.92
CA LYS A 321 -4.20 -7.18 -12.45
C LYS A 321 -4.99 -6.37 -13.49
N GLY A 322 -4.59 -5.13 -13.76
CA GLY A 322 -5.33 -4.18 -14.60
C GLY A 322 -6.50 -3.48 -13.90
N GLU A 323 -6.62 -3.62 -12.56
CA GLU A 323 -7.64 -2.88 -11.79
C GLU A 323 -7.25 -1.39 -11.75
N ILE A 324 -8.21 -0.49 -11.98
CA ILE A 324 -8.00 0.96 -11.93
C ILE A 324 -8.52 1.51 -10.60
N ARG A 325 -7.66 2.20 -9.85
CA ARG A 325 -8.03 2.90 -8.61
C ARG A 325 -7.74 4.39 -8.75
N ARG A 326 -8.68 5.23 -8.32
CA ARG A 326 -8.53 6.69 -8.30
C ARG A 326 -8.26 7.17 -6.88
N TYR A 327 -7.37 8.14 -6.75
CA TYR A 327 -6.89 8.68 -5.48
C TYR A 327 -7.28 10.14 -5.24
N ASP A 328 -8.05 10.78 -6.13
CA ASP A 328 -8.51 12.17 -5.98
C ASP A 328 -9.11 12.47 -4.59
N ASP A 329 -9.87 11.50 -4.08
CA ASP A 329 -10.55 11.56 -2.79
C ASP A 329 -9.69 11.07 -1.60
N PHE A 330 -8.47 10.54 -1.84
CA PHE A 330 -7.67 9.82 -0.84
C PHE A 330 -7.44 10.60 0.45
N TRP A 331 -6.99 11.85 0.36
CA TRP A 331 -6.75 12.67 1.55
C TRP A 331 -8.04 13.13 2.22
N ARG A 332 -9.11 13.38 1.46
CA ARG A 332 -10.42 13.69 2.03
C ARG A 332 -10.94 12.49 2.82
N ASP A 333 -10.92 11.30 2.23
CA ASP A 333 -11.42 10.08 2.85
C ASP A 333 -10.54 9.64 4.05
N LEU A 334 -9.23 9.93 4.02
CA LEU A 334 -8.31 9.77 5.16
C LEU A 334 -8.53 10.80 6.28
N VAL A 335 -8.92 12.04 5.96
CA VAL A 335 -9.29 13.07 6.95
C VAL A 335 -10.72 12.84 7.48
N MET A 336 -11.56 12.14 6.72
CA MET A 336 -12.92 11.70 7.09
C MET A 336 -12.95 10.39 7.90
N LEU A 337 -11.81 9.71 8.08
CA LEU A 337 -11.57 8.90 9.28
C LEU A 337 -11.69 9.84 10.47
N GLN A 338 -12.87 9.89 11.08
CA GLN A 338 -13.12 10.78 12.20
C GLN A 338 -12.07 10.52 13.28
N PRO A 339 -11.26 11.53 13.65
CA PRO A 339 -10.39 11.40 14.81
C PRO A 339 -11.32 11.18 16.00
N LEU A 340 -11.14 10.04 16.68
CA LEU A 340 -11.93 9.73 17.87
C LEU A 340 -11.73 10.88 18.86
N THR A 341 -12.83 11.44 19.36
CA THR A 341 -12.76 12.29 20.55
C THR A 341 -12.14 11.50 21.71
N PRO A 342 -11.56 12.15 22.73
CA PRO A 342 -11.00 11.43 23.88
C PRO A 342 -11.99 10.45 24.53
N ALA A 343 -13.30 10.77 24.51
CA ALA A 343 -14.36 9.88 24.99
C ALA A 343 -14.58 8.66 24.08
N GLU A 344 -14.63 8.84 22.75
CA GLU A 344 -14.74 7.72 21.80
C GLU A 344 -13.47 6.85 21.77
N ALA A 345 -12.30 7.45 22.01
CA ALA A 345 -11.02 6.75 22.12
C ALA A 345 -11.00 5.80 23.33
N ASP A 346 -11.41 6.33 24.48
CA ASP A 346 -11.58 5.63 25.75
C ASP A 346 -12.70 4.56 25.65
N GLN A 347 -13.81 4.84 24.94
CA GLN A 347 -14.80 3.84 24.56
C GLN A 347 -14.20 2.72 23.70
N VAL A 348 -13.41 3.00 22.65
CA VAL A 348 -12.76 1.93 21.84
C VAL A 348 -11.79 1.09 22.65
N GLN A 349 -11.15 1.64 23.69
CA GLN A 349 -10.29 0.87 24.60
C GLN A 349 -11.10 -0.02 25.56
N ARG A 350 -12.27 0.42 26.02
CA ARG A 350 -13.17 -0.39 26.88
C ARG A 350 -13.98 -1.43 26.11
N ILE A 351 -14.47 -1.08 24.93
CA ILE A 351 -15.43 -1.88 24.15
C ILE A 351 -14.67 -2.86 23.28
N THR A 352 -14.48 -4.07 23.82
CA THR A 352 -13.84 -5.20 23.15
C THR A 352 -14.78 -5.88 22.13
N ARG A 353 -14.23 -6.78 21.31
CA ARG A 353 -15.03 -7.73 20.54
C ARG A 353 -15.72 -8.67 21.52
N TRP A 354 -16.98 -9.01 21.23
CA TRP A 354 -17.74 -9.96 22.04
C TRP A 354 -17.01 -11.31 22.13
N ASN A 355 -16.76 -11.78 23.35
CA ASN A 355 -16.12 -13.07 23.57
C ASN A 355 -17.15 -14.19 23.55
N LEU A 356 -17.15 -14.99 22.48
CA LEU A 356 -18.09 -16.09 22.27
C LEU A 356 -17.84 -17.30 23.20
N GLU A 357 -16.67 -17.38 23.85
CA GLU A 357 -16.35 -18.44 24.82
C GLU A 357 -16.87 -18.07 26.22
N GLU A 358 -16.71 -16.82 26.64
CA GLU A 358 -17.22 -16.30 27.92
C GLU A 358 -18.73 -16.01 27.87
N HIS A 359 -19.23 -15.56 26.72
CA HIS A 359 -20.62 -15.17 26.49
C HIS A 359 -21.19 -15.94 25.26
N PRO A 360 -21.47 -17.25 25.42
CA PRO A 360 -21.93 -18.11 24.33
C PRO A 360 -23.34 -17.74 23.88
N LEU A 361 -23.52 -17.65 22.56
CA LEU A 361 -24.77 -17.17 21.97
C LEU A 361 -25.93 -18.17 22.08
N ARG A 362 -27.14 -17.66 22.28
CA ARG A 362 -28.40 -18.42 22.41
C ARG A 362 -29.54 -17.76 21.62
N PRO A 363 -30.53 -18.50 21.09
CA PRO A 363 -31.73 -17.91 20.53
C PRO A 363 -32.45 -17.01 21.54
N LEU A 364 -32.97 -15.87 21.09
CA LEU A 364 -33.80 -15.01 21.94
C LEU A 364 -35.15 -15.65 22.26
N SER A 365 -35.65 -15.45 23.49
CA SER A 365 -37.00 -15.86 23.89
C SER A 365 -38.04 -14.80 23.46
N ASP A 366 -39.04 -15.20 22.66
CA ASP A 366 -40.10 -14.31 22.11
C ASP A 366 -39.58 -12.96 21.55
N PRO A 367 -38.65 -12.96 20.55
CA PRO A 367 -38.07 -11.73 20.03
C PRO A 367 -39.11 -10.89 19.28
N ARG A 368 -39.52 -9.77 19.87
CA ARG A 368 -40.49 -8.85 19.27
C ARG A 368 -39.77 -7.81 18.41
N PRO A 369 -40.08 -7.69 17.11
CA PRO A 369 -39.45 -6.71 16.25
C PRO A 369 -39.85 -5.29 16.67
N PRO A 370 -38.92 -4.31 16.63
CA PRO A 370 -39.28 -2.90 16.64
C PRO A 370 -40.24 -2.57 15.49
N ALA A 371 -40.93 -1.43 15.60
CA ALA A 371 -41.72 -0.92 14.49
C ALA A 371 -40.82 -0.63 13.28
N LEU A 372 -41.33 -0.82 12.06
CA LEU A 372 -40.54 -0.53 10.87
C LEU A 372 -40.40 1.00 10.71
N PRO A 373 -39.18 1.53 10.48
CA PRO A 373 -39.01 2.96 10.29
C PRO A 373 -39.74 3.43 9.03
N ASP A 374 -40.21 4.68 9.06
CA ASP A 374 -40.78 5.40 7.90
C ASP A 374 -42.02 4.74 7.25
N GLY A 375 -42.66 3.78 7.92
CA GLY A 375 -43.74 2.97 7.34
C GLY A 375 -43.26 2.03 6.22
N ALA A 376 -41.96 1.74 6.16
CA ALA A 376 -41.37 0.86 5.17
C ALA A 376 -41.98 -0.56 5.25
N LYS A 377 -42.27 -1.16 4.10
CA LYS A 377 -42.65 -2.58 4.04
C LYS A 377 -41.38 -3.43 4.18
N VAL A 378 -41.45 -4.50 4.97
CA VAL A 378 -40.37 -5.51 5.02
C VAL A 378 -40.12 -6.02 3.61
N PRO A 379 -38.91 -5.84 3.03
CA PRO A 379 -38.55 -6.52 1.80
C PRO A 379 -38.61 -8.03 2.04
N ALA A 380 -39.11 -8.81 1.08
CA ALA A 380 -39.11 -10.28 1.23
C ALA A 380 -37.68 -10.74 1.55
N PRO A 381 -37.44 -11.46 2.66
CA PRO A 381 -36.10 -11.68 3.17
C PRO A 381 -35.31 -12.59 2.22
N GLN A 382 -34.55 -11.97 1.33
CA GLN A 382 -33.51 -12.67 0.60
C GLN A 382 -32.27 -12.79 1.50
N PRO A 383 -31.67 -13.98 1.61
CA PRO A 383 -30.39 -14.11 2.28
C PRO A 383 -29.36 -13.15 1.66
N PRO A 384 -28.63 -12.37 2.48
CA PRO A 384 -27.65 -11.40 1.99
C PRO A 384 -26.53 -12.10 1.21
N GLY A 385 -25.91 -11.40 0.26
CA GLY A 385 -24.76 -11.93 -0.48
C GLY A 385 -23.47 -11.68 0.29
N ALA A 386 -22.76 -12.73 0.72
CA ALA A 386 -21.44 -12.61 1.34
C ALA A 386 -20.30 -12.80 0.33
N ARG A 387 -19.19 -12.06 0.49
CA ARG A 387 -17.93 -12.24 -0.26
C ARG A 387 -16.79 -12.61 0.68
N GLY A 388 -15.89 -13.48 0.23
CA GLY A 388 -14.86 -14.08 1.07
C GLY A 388 -15.42 -14.84 2.27
N PRO A 389 -14.57 -15.21 3.25
CA PRO A 389 -14.97 -16.01 4.40
C PRO A 389 -16.14 -15.41 5.19
N SER A 390 -17.19 -16.20 5.41
CA SER A 390 -18.38 -15.83 6.19
C SER A 390 -18.88 -16.99 7.04
N SER A 391 -19.38 -16.67 8.23
CA SER A 391 -20.00 -17.62 9.16
C SER A 391 -21.48 -17.31 9.33
N TRP A 392 -22.30 -18.35 9.37
CA TRP A 392 -23.76 -18.27 9.50
C TRP A 392 -24.21 -19.14 10.67
N LEU A 393 -25.29 -18.77 11.35
CA LEU A 393 -25.80 -19.44 12.55
C LEU A 393 -27.22 -19.98 12.32
N LEU A 394 -27.45 -21.23 12.73
CA LEU A 394 -28.74 -21.91 12.71
C LEU A 394 -28.95 -22.65 14.03
N HIS A 395 -30.11 -22.49 14.67
CA HIS A 395 -30.45 -23.23 15.88
C HIS A 395 -31.09 -24.59 15.57
N ALA A 396 -30.71 -25.62 16.31
CA ALA A 396 -31.41 -26.90 16.32
C ALA A 396 -31.42 -27.55 17.70
N ASP A 397 -32.51 -28.26 18.02
CA ASP A 397 -32.66 -29.00 19.26
C ASP A 397 -32.00 -30.39 19.20
N ALA A 398 -31.68 -30.97 20.35
CA ALA A 398 -31.01 -32.26 20.43
C ALA A 398 -31.86 -33.38 19.78
N GLY A 399 -31.33 -34.03 18.75
CA GLY A 399 -32.02 -35.05 17.97
C GLY A 399 -32.96 -34.51 16.88
N GLU A 400 -33.09 -33.19 16.73
CA GLU A 400 -33.87 -32.59 15.65
C GLU A 400 -33.25 -32.87 14.27
N THR A 401 -34.08 -33.23 13.29
CA THR A 401 -33.66 -33.26 11.88
C THR A 401 -33.92 -31.89 11.26
N THR A 402 -32.87 -31.16 10.95
CA THR A 402 -32.92 -29.79 10.41
C THR A 402 -32.25 -29.69 9.05
N ALA A 403 -32.49 -28.59 8.33
CA ALA A 403 -31.90 -28.35 7.01
C ALA A 403 -31.60 -26.87 6.73
N PHE A 404 -30.61 -26.65 5.86
CA PHE A 404 -30.30 -25.35 5.26
C PHE A 404 -29.92 -25.50 3.78
N THR A 405 -30.12 -24.45 2.99
CA THR A 405 -29.69 -24.39 1.60
C THR A 405 -28.54 -23.40 1.46
N ALA A 406 -27.42 -23.87 0.91
CA ALA A 406 -26.29 -23.02 0.55
C ALA A 406 -26.36 -22.67 -0.94
N HIS A 407 -26.15 -21.38 -1.26
CA HIS A 407 -26.13 -20.89 -2.64
C HIS A 407 -24.74 -20.34 -2.97
N PHE A 408 -24.26 -20.63 -4.18
CA PHE A 408 -23.00 -20.09 -4.68
C PHE A 408 -23.20 -19.47 -6.08
N ARG A 409 -22.89 -18.18 -6.21
CA ARG A 409 -22.94 -17.42 -7.47
C ARG A 409 -21.53 -17.00 -7.87
N PRO A 410 -20.91 -17.66 -8.87
CA PRO A 410 -19.60 -17.27 -9.37
C PRO A 410 -19.61 -15.89 -10.02
N ILE A 411 -18.49 -15.16 -9.88
CA ILE A 411 -18.25 -13.87 -10.52
C ILE A 411 -16.95 -13.95 -11.34
N GLY A 412 -16.85 -13.18 -12.42
CA GLY A 412 -15.62 -13.04 -13.21
C GLY A 412 -15.14 -14.33 -13.90
N GLY A 413 -16.06 -15.21 -14.31
CA GLY A 413 -15.73 -16.46 -15.02
C GLY A 413 -15.27 -17.63 -14.14
N GLN A 414 -15.25 -17.48 -12.81
CA GLN A 414 -15.02 -18.58 -11.88
C GLN A 414 -16.09 -19.70 -12.07
N ALA A 415 -15.70 -20.95 -11.83
CA ALA A 415 -16.58 -22.11 -11.96
C ALA A 415 -16.30 -23.26 -10.97
N LYS A 416 -15.31 -23.10 -10.08
CA LYS A 416 -15.00 -24.11 -9.05
C LYS A 416 -16.09 -24.09 -7.96
N PRO A 417 -16.59 -25.25 -7.49
CA PRO A 417 -17.47 -25.32 -6.33
C PRO A 417 -16.84 -24.67 -5.08
N MET A 418 -17.68 -24.08 -4.24
CA MET A 418 -17.29 -23.44 -2.98
C MET A 418 -17.25 -24.49 -1.86
N ALA A 419 -16.21 -24.49 -1.03
CA ALA A 419 -16.16 -25.36 0.15
C ALA A 419 -17.13 -24.89 1.24
N ILE A 420 -17.71 -25.84 1.96
CA ILE A 420 -18.65 -25.59 3.07
C ILE A 420 -18.29 -26.48 4.27
N ARG A 421 -18.42 -25.93 5.48
CA ARG A 421 -18.22 -26.66 6.74
C ARG A 421 -19.39 -26.41 7.68
N LEU A 422 -19.89 -27.48 8.29
CA LEU A 422 -20.81 -27.42 9.43
C LEU A 422 -20.03 -27.68 10.73
N VAL A 423 -20.27 -26.86 11.74
CA VAL A 423 -19.67 -26.95 13.08
C VAL A 423 -20.79 -27.00 14.10
N ALA A 424 -20.76 -28.00 14.98
CA ALA A 424 -21.71 -28.18 16.06
C ALA A 424 -21.41 -27.25 17.25
N PRO A 425 -22.37 -27.03 18.17
CA PRO A 425 -22.17 -26.21 19.38
C PRO A 425 -20.90 -26.54 20.19
N SER A 426 -20.49 -27.81 20.23
CA SER A 426 -19.24 -28.28 20.86
C SER A 426 -17.94 -27.89 20.12
N GLY A 427 -18.02 -27.16 19.01
CA GLY A 427 -16.88 -26.88 18.12
C GLY A 427 -16.50 -28.05 17.19
N ARG A 428 -17.15 -29.21 17.34
CA ARG A 428 -16.91 -30.40 16.51
C ARG A 428 -17.41 -30.17 15.07
N ALA A 429 -16.55 -30.41 14.09
CA ALA A 429 -16.98 -30.42 12.68
C ALA A 429 -17.93 -31.61 12.41
N LEU A 430 -19.03 -31.35 11.72
CA LEU A 430 -19.93 -32.38 11.22
C LEU A 430 -19.69 -32.62 9.72
N PRO A 431 -19.74 -33.88 9.24
CA PRO A 431 -19.60 -34.17 7.82
C PRO A 431 -20.79 -33.63 7.03
N LEU A 432 -20.51 -33.09 5.85
CA LEU A 432 -21.49 -32.71 4.83
C LEU A 432 -21.19 -33.49 3.56
N ASP A 433 -22.24 -33.97 2.89
CA ASP A 433 -22.15 -34.67 1.61
C ASP A 433 -23.14 -34.03 0.62
N PRO A 434 -22.68 -33.43 -0.50
CA PRO A 434 -21.28 -33.18 -0.85
C PRO A 434 -20.66 -32.04 -0.02
N PRO A 435 -19.36 -32.08 0.34
CA PRO A 435 -18.69 -31.01 1.11
C PRO A 435 -18.42 -29.73 0.28
N LEU A 436 -19.13 -29.54 -0.83
CA LEU A 436 -18.94 -28.51 -1.83
C LEU A 436 -20.30 -28.03 -2.36
N VAL A 437 -20.43 -26.71 -2.60
CA VAL A 437 -21.62 -26.07 -3.16
C VAL A 437 -21.35 -25.69 -4.61
N GLY A 438 -22.17 -26.24 -5.53
CA GLY A 438 -22.10 -25.98 -6.96
C GLY A 438 -22.78 -24.68 -7.41
N ARG A 439 -22.98 -24.51 -8.72
CA ARG A 439 -23.79 -23.40 -9.26
C ARG A 439 -25.29 -23.53 -8.97
N GLN A 440 -25.75 -24.76 -8.70
CA GLN A 440 -27.09 -25.00 -8.19
C GLN A 440 -27.05 -24.93 -6.66
N PRO A 441 -28.12 -24.45 -6.00
CA PRO A 441 -28.17 -24.44 -4.54
C PRO A 441 -28.18 -25.86 -3.96
N GLU A 442 -27.29 -26.12 -3.02
CA GLU A 442 -27.21 -27.43 -2.34
C GLU A 442 -27.96 -27.37 -1.01
N THR A 443 -28.80 -28.36 -0.74
CA THR A 443 -29.59 -28.43 0.50
C THR A 443 -29.08 -29.54 1.40
N TYR A 444 -28.55 -29.15 2.55
CA TYR A 444 -27.97 -30.03 3.55
C TYR A 444 -29.01 -30.32 4.61
N THR A 445 -29.25 -31.60 4.87
CA THR A 445 -30.11 -32.08 5.97
C THR A 445 -29.24 -32.84 6.95
N PHE A 446 -29.35 -32.56 8.24
CA PHE A 446 -28.62 -33.27 9.29
C PHE A 446 -29.49 -33.47 10.53
N LYS A 447 -29.19 -34.54 11.28
CA LYS A 447 -29.77 -34.74 12.62
C LYS A 447 -28.82 -34.12 13.64
N ALA A 448 -29.28 -33.13 14.38
CA ALA A 448 -28.50 -32.41 15.38
C ALA A 448 -28.09 -33.36 16.53
N PRO A 449 -26.79 -33.64 16.74
CA PRO A 449 -26.36 -34.53 17.84
C PRO A 449 -26.47 -33.90 19.24
N GLU A 450 -26.57 -32.58 19.33
CA GLU A 450 -26.61 -31.79 20.56
C GLU A 450 -27.44 -30.50 20.35
N PRO A 451 -28.01 -29.88 21.39
CA PRO A 451 -28.83 -28.69 21.23
C PRO A 451 -27.94 -27.44 21.10
N GLY A 452 -28.39 -26.45 20.32
CA GLY A 452 -27.78 -25.12 20.30
C GLY A 452 -27.53 -24.57 18.89
N LEU A 453 -26.57 -23.64 18.79
CA LEU A 453 -26.23 -22.96 17.54
C LEU A 453 -25.16 -23.72 16.73
N TYR A 454 -25.57 -24.15 15.55
CA TYR A 454 -24.70 -24.71 14.52
C TYR A 454 -24.13 -23.58 13.67
N ARG A 455 -22.82 -23.60 13.45
CA ARG A 455 -22.13 -22.63 12.59
C ARG A 455 -21.85 -23.24 11.22
N ILE A 456 -22.22 -22.50 10.17
CA ILE A 456 -22.00 -22.86 8.77
C ILE A 456 -20.97 -21.88 8.21
N ASP A 457 -19.77 -22.38 7.91
CA ASP A 457 -18.66 -21.57 7.40
C ASP A 457 -18.55 -21.76 5.87
N LEU A 458 -18.49 -20.64 5.14
CA LEU A 458 -18.38 -20.57 3.67
C LEU A 458 -17.20 -19.66 3.27
N ASP A 459 -16.46 -20.03 2.22
CA ASP A 459 -15.52 -19.11 1.54
C ASP A 459 -15.72 -19.12 0.00
N PRO A 460 -16.58 -18.24 -0.53
CA PRO A 460 -16.73 -18.01 -1.97
C PRO A 460 -15.57 -17.23 -2.61
N GLY A 461 -14.58 -16.74 -1.83
CA GLY A 461 -13.51 -15.87 -2.31
C GLY A 461 -14.07 -14.61 -3.00
N ASN A 462 -13.69 -14.38 -4.26
CA ASN A 462 -14.17 -13.26 -5.07
C ASN A 462 -15.62 -13.43 -5.60
N SER A 463 -16.25 -14.58 -5.37
CA SER A 463 -17.64 -14.85 -5.77
C SER A 463 -18.61 -14.58 -4.60
N VAL A 464 -19.89 -14.95 -4.73
CA VAL A 464 -20.89 -14.75 -3.67
C VAL A 464 -21.42 -16.06 -3.11
N GLY A 465 -21.41 -16.16 -1.77
CA GLY A 465 -22.04 -17.24 -1.00
C GLY A 465 -23.28 -16.73 -0.24
N ARG A 466 -24.26 -17.60 0.00
CA ARG A 466 -25.45 -17.33 0.83
C ARG A 466 -25.90 -18.59 1.57
N VAL A 467 -26.48 -18.45 2.77
CA VAL A 467 -27.21 -19.53 3.45
C VAL A 467 -28.66 -19.13 3.66
N ALA A 468 -29.60 -20.02 3.31
CA ALA A 468 -31.02 -19.90 3.60
C ALA A 468 -31.47 -21.03 4.55
N GLY A 469 -32.47 -20.75 5.38
CA GLY A 469 -33.23 -21.81 6.05
C GLY A 469 -33.88 -22.74 5.03
N ALA A 470 -33.82 -24.04 5.26
CA ALA A 470 -34.49 -25.02 4.42
C ALA A 470 -35.47 -25.87 5.22
N MET A 471 -36.41 -26.47 4.49
CA MET A 471 -37.27 -27.53 5.00
C MET A 471 -36.51 -28.86 4.93
N PRO A 472 -36.56 -29.71 5.98
CA PRO A 472 -36.14 -31.10 5.84
C PRO A 472 -36.92 -31.77 4.71
N ARG A 473 -36.24 -32.57 3.86
CA ARG A 473 -36.94 -33.39 2.87
C ARG A 473 -37.78 -34.43 3.62
N GLN A 474 -39.10 -34.42 3.44
CA GLN A 474 -40.01 -35.37 4.09
C GLN A 474 -39.61 -36.81 3.78
N ALA A 475 -39.54 -37.64 4.82
CA ALA A 475 -39.50 -39.08 4.70
C ALA A 475 -40.88 -39.64 5.09
N GLU A 476 -41.76 -39.80 4.08
CA GLU A 476 -43.13 -40.34 4.18
C GLU A 476 -44.13 -39.54 5.06
N PRO A 477 -45.46 -39.69 4.86
CA PRO A 477 -46.45 -38.81 5.49
C PRO A 477 -46.81 -39.27 6.90
N LEU A 478 -46.48 -38.47 7.92
CA LEU A 478 -47.01 -38.68 9.27
C LEU A 478 -48.46 -38.20 9.35
N LEU A 479 -49.37 -39.13 9.63
CA LEU A 479 -50.76 -38.88 10.00
C LEU A 479 -50.86 -38.47 11.48
N SER A 480 -50.59 -37.20 11.79
CA SER A 480 -51.04 -36.56 13.04
C SER A 480 -51.50 -35.13 12.75
N LEU A 481 -52.70 -34.78 13.21
CA LEU A 481 -53.32 -33.46 12.97
C LEU A 481 -52.92 -32.40 14.02
N ASP A 482 -52.11 -32.79 15.01
CA ASP A 482 -51.78 -31.99 16.20
C ASP A 482 -50.35 -31.43 16.20
N GLU A 483 -49.48 -31.82 15.26
CA GLU A 483 -48.13 -31.24 15.14
C GLU A 483 -48.11 -30.04 14.16
N PRO A 484 -47.57 -28.88 14.57
CA PRO A 484 -47.45 -27.74 13.67
C PRO A 484 -46.50 -28.07 12.51
N ALA A 485 -46.95 -27.79 11.29
CA ALA A 485 -46.16 -28.06 10.09
C ALA A 485 -44.74 -27.46 10.19
N PRO A 486 -43.69 -28.22 9.84
CA PRO A 486 -42.32 -27.73 9.95
C PRO A 486 -42.14 -26.41 9.20
N ARG A 487 -41.26 -25.56 9.72
CA ARG A 487 -40.89 -24.27 9.11
C ARG A 487 -39.39 -24.25 8.85
N ALA A 488 -38.99 -23.59 7.76
CA ALA A 488 -37.58 -23.36 7.48
C ALA A 488 -36.94 -22.60 8.65
N LYS A 489 -35.84 -23.12 9.20
CA LYS A 489 -35.18 -22.51 10.35
C LYS A 489 -34.60 -21.14 9.96
N PRO A 490 -34.79 -20.10 10.79
CA PRO A 490 -34.21 -18.79 10.51
C PRO A 490 -32.68 -18.86 10.67
N VAL A 491 -31.95 -18.05 9.90
CA VAL A 491 -30.47 -18.06 9.85
C VAL A 491 -29.95 -16.63 10.00
N ALA A 492 -28.93 -16.45 10.84
CA ALA A 492 -28.22 -15.17 11.00
C ALA A 492 -26.79 -15.25 10.47
N MET A 493 -26.16 -14.09 10.23
CA MET A 493 -24.73 -13.97 9.94
C MET A 493 -23.96 -13.62 11.19
N LEU A 494 -22.78 -14.23 11.37
CA LEU A 494 -21.86 -13.96 12.46
C LEU A 494 -20.57 -13.35 11.91
N ALA A 495 -20.22 -12.14 12.36
CA ALA A 495 -18.88 -11.61 12.20
C ALA A 495 -17.96 -12.32 13.23
N HIS A 496 -17.44 -13.49 12.88
CA HIS A 496 -16.64 -14.31 13.80
C HIS A 496 -15.23 -13.71 14.00
N ASP A 497 -14.32 -14.01 13.07
CA ASP A 497 -12.93 -13.51 13.10
C ASP A 497 -12.74 -12.16 12.38
N ARG A 498 -13.78 -11.68 11.70
CA ARG A 498 -13.75 -10.51 10.82
C ARG A 498 -15.16 -9.95 10.59
N ALA A 499 -15.21 -8.70 10.13
CA ALA A 499 -16.42 -8.05 9.63
C ALA A 499 -17.13 -8.90 8.55
N ILE A 500 -18.46 -8.87 8.55
CA ILE A 500 -19.26 -9.49 7.49
C ILE A 500 -19.12 -8.64 6.22
N HIS A 501 -18.57 -9.24 5.17
CA HIS A 501 -18.37 -8.59 3.86
C HIS A 501 -19.52 -8.94 2.91
N PHE A 502 -20.27 -7.92 2.51
CA PHE A 502 -21.46 -7.99 1.67
C PHE A 502 -21.18 -7.63 0.21
N MET A 503 -21.96 -8.18 -0.72
CA MET A 503 -22.07 -7.69 -2.10
C MET A 503 -23.46 -7.10 -2.38
N SER A 504 -23.51 -5.86 -2.85
CA SER A 504 -24.69 -5.11 -3.35
C SER A 504 -25.94 -5.23 -2.46
N THR A 505 -25.74 -5.45 -1.16
CA THR A 505 -26.81 -5.80 -0.24
C THR A 505 -27.41 -4.55 0.38
N GLN A 506 -28.61 -4.19 -0.10
CA GLN A 506 -29.46 -3.16 0.52
C GLN A 506 -30.52 -3.90 1.35
N SER A 507 -30.45 -3.78 2.68
CA SER A 507 -31.30 -4.55 3.60
C SER A 507 -31.51 -3.80 4.91
N LEU A 508 -32.50 -4.24 5.68
CA LEU A 508 -32.65 -3.90 7.08
C LEU A 508 -32.23 -5.14 7.89
N PHE A 509 -31.13 -5.03 8.63
CA PHE A 509 -30.68 -6.07 9.55
C PHE A 509 -31.10 -5.72 10.97
N TYR A 510 -31.47 -6.73 11.74
CA TYR A 510 -31.66 -6.66 13.17
C TYR A 510 -30.39 -7.16 13.88
N PHE A 511 -30.14 -6.64 15.08
CA PHE A 511 -29.14 -7.15 16.02
C PHE A 511 -29.62 -7.00 17.46
N HIS A 512 -29.10 -7.82 18.36
CA HIS A 512 -29.43 -7.79 19.79
C HIS A 512 -28.44 -6.91 20.56
N VAL A 513 -28.95 -6.08 21.46
CA VAL A 513 -28.18 -5.33 22.45
C VAL A 513 -28.57 -5.84 23.84
N PRO A 514 -27.74 -6.68 24.49
CA PRO A 514 -28.06 -7.30 25.78
C PRO A 514 -28.42 -6.35 26.92
N ALA A 515 -29.04 -6.92 27.96
CA ALA A 515 -29.16 -6.25 29.24
C ALA A 515 -27.76 -5.95 29.82
N GLY A 516 -27.61 -4.84 30.54
CA GLY A 516 -26.34 -4.37 31.09
C GLY A 516 -25.42 -3.67 30.07
N VAL A 517 -25.55 -3.93 28.76
CA VAL A 517 -24.73 -3.25 27.74
C VAL A 517 -25.17 -1.80 27.60
N ARG A 518 -24.33 -0.89 28.12
CA ARG A 518 -24.54 0.56 28.07
C ARG A 518 -23.90 1.22 26.85
N GLU A 519 -22.70 0.81 26.46
CA GLU A 519 -21.92 1.42 25.36
C GLU A 519 -21.54 0.34 24.34
N PHE A 520 -21.71 0.64 23.04
CA PHE A 520 -21.33 -0.24 21.95
C PHE A 520 -21.08 0.57 20.66
N TYR A 521 -20.51 -0.04 19.62
CA TYR A 521 -20.37 0.63 18.32
C TYR A 521 -20.51 -0.32 17.13
N LEU A 522 -20.98 0.26 16.01
CA LEU A 522 -20.98 -0.36 14.69
C LEU A 522 -19.76 0.14 13.91
N LEU A 523 -19.05 -0.78 13.25
CA LEU A 523 -18.03 -0.50 12.25
C LEU A 523 -18.60 -0.76 10.86
N ALA A 524 -18.45 0.19 9.93
CA ALA A 524 -18.84 0.06 8.53
C ALA A 524 -17.70 0.49 7.60
N SER A 525 -17.50 -0.17 6.45
CA SER A 525 -16.46 0.19 5.48
C SER A 525 -16.84 -0.16 4.04
N GLY A 526 -16.58 0.72 3.09
CA GLY A 526 -16.60 0.41 1.65
C GLY A 526 -15.20 0.19 1.07
N SER A 527 -15.04 0.45 -0.23
CA SER A 527 -13.77 0.52 -0.94
C SER A 527 -13.86 1.40 -2.20
N GLY A 528 -13.23 2.59 -2.18
CA GLY A 528 -13.05 3.43 -3.38
C GLY A 528 -14.35 4.00 -3.95
N ALA A 529 -14.80 3.47 -5.09
CA ALA A 529 -16.07 3.86 -5.73
C ALA A 529 -17.28 3.02 -5.26
N GLU A 530 -17.01 1.96 -4.50
CA GLU A 530 -18.00 1.05 -3.92
C GLU A 530 -18.19 1.48 -2.46
N ARG A 531 -19.28 2.19 -2.19
CA ARG A 531 -19.53 2.82 -0.88
C ARG A 531 -20.88 2.35 -0.35
N VAL A 532 -21.10 2.57 0.94
CA VAL A 532 -22.37 2.23 1.60
C VAL A 532 -22.88 3.41 2.39
N LYS A 533 -24.20 3.60 2.38
CA LYS A 533 -24.89 4.42 3.37
C LYS A 533 -25.43 3.51 4.47
N VAL A 534 -25.24 3.92 5.71
CA VAL A 534 -25.65 3.18 6.90
C VAL A 534 -26.51 4.07 7.78
N THR A 535 -27.72 3.58 8.08
CA THR A 535 -28.65 4.22 9.03
C THR A 535 -28.94 3.25 10.17
N VAL A 536 -28.70 3.66 11.42
CA VAL A 536 -28.94 2.84 12.62
C VAL A 536 -30.14 3.37 13.40
N TYR A 537 -31.01 2.46 13.81
CA TYR A 537 -32.22 2.72 14.57
C TYR A 537 -32.20 1.98 15.91
N ASN A 538 -32.70 2.64 16.96
CA ASN A 538 -32.84 2.03 18.28
C ASN A 538 -34.12 1.17 18.40
N ALA A 539 -34.35 0.58 19.57
CA ALA A 539 -35.55 -0.23 19.86
C ALA A 539 -36.89 0.54 19.80
N ARG A 540 -36.85 1.89 19.87
CA ARG A 540 -38.03 2.76 19.63
C ARG A 540 -38.22 3.10 18.15
N SER A 541 -37.39 2.54 17.26
CA SER A 541 -37.38 2.78 15.81
C SER A 541 -36.98 4.21 15.42
N GLU A 542 -36.35 4.94 16.34
CA GLU A 542 -35.79 6.27 16.10
C GLU A 542 -34.45 6.13 15.39
N SER A 543 -34.20 6.92 14.33
CA SER A 543 -32.89 6.99 13.68
C SER A 543 -31.90 7.70 14.61
N VAL A 544 -30.90 6.97 15.10
CA VAL A 544 -29.91 7.47 16.07
C VAL A 544 -28.54 7.74 15.44
N ALA A 545 -28.26 7.19 14.25
CA ALA A 545 -27.11 7.59 13.44
C ALA A 545 -27.38 7.41 11.94
N VAL A 546 -26.87 8.34 11.13
CA VAL A 546 -26.83 8.24 9.66
C VAL A 546 -25.40 8.57 9.22
N ALA A 547 -24.81 7.71 8.39
CA ALA A 547 -23.55 7.98 7.71
C ALA A 547 -23.66 7.58 6.23
N ASP A 548 -23.45 8.54 5.35
CA ASP A 548 -23.51 8.37 3.89
C ASP A 548 -22.09 8.23 3.29
N ASP A 549 -22.01 7.77 2.04
CA ASP A 549 -20.77 7.69 1.24
C ASP A 549 -19.56 7.04 1.96
N ILE A 550 -19.78 6.01 2.79
CA ILE A 550 -18.73 5.34 3.57
C ILE A 550 -17.78 4.57 2.65
N CYS A 551 -16.57 5.13 2.45
CA CYS A 551 -15.49 4.60 1.61
C CYS A 551 -14.43 3.82 2.38
N LEU A 552 -14.12 4.26 3.61
CA LEU A 552 -13.17 3.62 4.54
C LEU A 552 -13.87 3.36 5.88
N ALA A 553 -13.17 2.65 6.78
CA ALA A 553 -13.68 2.25 8.09
C ALA A 553 -14.22 3.42 8.93
N ARG A 554 -15.54 3.46 9.13
CA ARG A 554 -16.29 4.41 9.93
C ARG A 554 -16.87 3.72 11.16
N ARG A 555 -16.70 4.32 12.34
CA ARG A 555 -17.37 3.89 13.58
C ARG A 555 -18.59 4.76 13.84
N LEU A 556 -19.66 4.16 14.34
CA LEU A 556 -20.85 4.82 14.88
C LEU A 556 -21.01 4.37 16.32
N PHE A 557 -20.87 5.29 17.27
CA PHE A 557 -20.90 5.02 18.71
C PHE A 557 -22.31 5.21 19.28
N PHE A 558 -22.69 4.34 20.21
CA PHE A 558 -24.01 4.35 20.83
C PHE A 558 -23.90 4.21 22.35
N VAL A 559 -24.69 5.01 23.06
CA VAL A 559 -24.84 4.96 24.52
C VAL A 559 -26.33 4.82 24.84
N ARG A 560 -26.69 3.83 25.66
CA ARG A 560 -28.07 3.60 26.10
C ARG A 560 -28.38 4.34 27.40
N ASP A 561 -29.51 5.03 27.43
CA ASP A 561 -30.01 5.75 28.62
C ASP A 561 -30.38 4.78 29.76
N ASN A 562 -31.00 3.65 29.43
CA ASN A 562 -31.37 2.60 30.38
C ASN A 562 -31.00 1.20 29.84
N PRO A 563 -29.89 0.60 30.28
CA PRO A 563 -29.49 -0.73 29.86
C PRO A 563 -30.18 -1.89 30.62
N SER A 564 -31.27 -1.65 31.37
CA SER A 564 -31.84 -2.66 32.28
C SER A 564 -32.46 -3.91 31.62
N ALA A 565 -32.70 -3.88 30.32
CA ALA A 565 -33.32 -4.99 29.56
C ALA A 565 -32.56 -5.23 28.24
N GLY A 566 -32.77 -6.39 27.62
CA GLY A 566 -32.33 -6.62 26.23
C GLY A 566 -33.16 -5.79 25.24
N GLU A 567 -32.52 -5.29 24.19
CA GLU A 567 -33.14 -4.49 23.14
C GLU A 567 -32.81 -5.08 21.76
N ILE A 568 -33.75 -4.99 20.82
CA ILE A 568 -33.49 -5.28 19.40
C ILE A 568 -33.32 -3.95 18.66
N TRP A 569 -32.18 -3.79 18.00
CA TRP A 569 -31.82 -2.62 17.22
C TRP A 569 -31.77 -2.98 15.74
N MET A 570 -31.76 -1.97 14.87
CA MET A 570 -31.75 -2.16 13.42
C MET A 570 -30.64 -1.36 12.75
N VAL A 571 -30.02 -1.94 11.73
CA VAL A 571 -29.10 -1.26 10.81
C VAL A 571 -29.58 -1.45 9.38
N ARG A 572 -29.83 -0.33 8.69
CA ARG A 572 -30.21 -0.29 7.28
C ARG A 572 -28.98 0.00 6.43
N THR A 573 -28.74 -0.83 5.42
CA THR A 573 -27.73 -0.59 4.38
C THR A 573 -28.42 -0.06 3.13
N GLU A 574 -27.93 1.06 2.61
CA GLU A 574 -28.58 1.84 1.57
C GLU A 574 -27.55 2.21 0.48
N ARG A 575 -28.03 2.47 -0.74
CA ARG A 575 -27.17 3.02 -1.78
C ARG A 575 -26.67 4.41 -1.33
N PRO A 576 -25.35 4.69 -1.43
CA PRO A 576 -24.78 5.98 -1.05
C PRO A 576 -25.18 7.09 -2.03
N SER A 577 -25.08 8.34 -1.59
CA SER A 577 -25.60 9.51 -2.32
C SER A 577 -24.91 9.75 -3.67
N GLY A 578 -23.57 9.60 -3.73
CA GLY A 578 -22.78 9.93 -4.92
C GLY A 578 -22.25 8.74 -5.73
N TYR A 579 -22.37 7.51 -5.22
CA TYR A 579 -21.52 6.39 -5.66
C TYR A 579 -22.30 5.08 -5.93
N GLY A 580 -21.58 4.00 -6.25
CA GLY A 580 -22.12 2.65 -6.38
C GLY A 580 -22.16 1.92 -5.03
N ILE A 581 -23.00 0.89 -4.92
CA ILE A 581 -22.97 -0.07 -3.81
C ILE A 581 -22.70 -1.48 -4.37
N GLU A 582 -21.47 -1.95 -4.16
CA GLU A 582 -21.04 -3.29 -4.51
C GLU A 582 -20.39 -3.93 -3.28
N ASP A 583 -19.09 -3.76 -3.04
CA ASP A 583 -18.43 -4.34 -1.86
C ASP A 583 -18.42 -3.39 -0.66
N PHE A 584 -18.94 -3.87 0.48
CA PHE A 584 -18.86 -3.20 1.78
C PHE A 584 -18.91 -4.20 2.94
N ALA A 585 -18.43 -3.82 4.13
CA ALA A 585 -18.46 -4.67 5.32
C ALA A 585 -19.05 -3.99 6.55
N LEU A 586 -19.65 -4.78 7.45
CA LEU A 586 -20.15 -4.37 8.75
C LEU A 586 -19.62 -5.27 9.88
N ASP A 587 -19.39 -4.69 11.06
CA ASP A 587 -19.01 -5.42 12.28
C ASP A 587 -19.55 -4.70 13.53
N LEU A 588 -19.76 -5.42 14.63
CA LEU A 588 -20.34 -4.92 15.87
C LEU A 588 -19.41 -5.21 17.06
N PHE A 589 -19.27 -4.25 17.97
CA PHE A 589 -18.39 -4.33 19.13
C PHE A 589 -19.14 -3.93 20.41
N GLY A 590 -18.89 -4.62 21.53
CA GLY A 590 -19.65 -4.48 22.78
C GLY A 590 -20.98 -5.23 22.84
N VAL A 591 -21.43 -5.81 21.72
CA VAL A 591 -22.67 -6.59 21.57
C VAL A 591 -22.41 -7.85 20.75
N PRO A 592 -23.28 -8.87 20.80
CA PRO A 592 -23.24 -10.02 19.90
C PRO A 592 -23.03 -9.60 18.44
N PRO A 593 -21.97 -10.08 17.75
CA PRO A 593 -21.56 -9.60 16.44
C PRO A 593 -22.36 -10.30 15.33
N VAL A 594 -23.68 -10.21 15.45
CA VAL A 594 -24.67 -10.97 14.67
C VAL A 594 -25.61 -10.02 13.96
N LEU A 595 -25.81 -10.26 12.66
CA LEU A 595 -26.77 -9.55 11.83
C LEU A 595 -27.77 -10.54 11.24
N ALA A 596 -29.06 -10.28 11.45
CA ALA A 596 -30.15 -11.13 10.97
C ALA A 596 -31.13 -10.33 10.09
N THR A 597 -31.70 -10.93 9.05
CA THR A 597 -32.75 -10.29 8.21
C THR A 597 -34.17 -10.48 8.78
N THR A 598 -34.33 -11.31 9.81
CA THR A 598 -35.56 -11.49 10.58
C THR A 598 -35.22 -11.59 12.07
N VAL A 599 -36.18 -11.31 12.96
CA VAL A 599 -35.90 -11.29 14.41
C VAL A 599 -35.86 -12.68 15.04
N GLU A 600 -36.48 -13.68 14.42
CA GLU A 600 -36.47 -15.07 14.84
C GLU A 600 -35.10 -15.74 14.63
N ALA A 601 -34.25 -15.15 13.78
CA ALA A 601 -32.85 -15.55 13.59
C ALA A 601 -31.91 -14.96 14.66
N LEU A 602 -32.37 -13.99 15.47
CA LEU A 602 -31.50 -13.32 16.43
C LEU A 602 -31.07 -14.24 17.56
N VAL A 603 -29.81 -14.05 17.95
CA VAL A 603 -29.21 -14.68 19.11
C VAL A 603 -28.62 -13.61 20.03
N GLY A 604 -28.73 -13.85 21.33
CA GLY A 604 -28.19 -13.03 22.41
C GLY A 604 -27.35 -13.87 23.35
N ASP A 605 -27.22 -13.40 24.59
CA ASP A 605 -26.54 -14.02 25.74
C ASP A 605 -27.41 -15.02 26.53
#